data_AF-A0A257LN62-F1
#
_entry.id   AF-A0A257LN62-F1
#
_cell.length_a   1.000
_cell.length_b   1.000
_cell.length_c   1.000
_cell.angle_alpha   90.00
_cell.angle_beta   90.00
_cell.angle_gamma   90.00
#
_symmetry.space_group_name_H-M   'P 1'
#
loop_
_entity.id
_entity.type
_entity.pdbx_description
1 polymer ?
#
loop_
_entity_poly.entity_id
_entity_poly.type
_entity_poly.pdbx_seq_one_letter_code
_entity_poly.pdbx_strand_id
1 'polypeptide(L)'
;ANPVTHKVVTVTNLLSAEGLQRLILGVLPNFINFAALGSVLVSILGLSIAEHSGLLGAILRLIVHATPRRLLTLIVVFAGTMSHTAGDIGYVLLLPMSAALFLTVGRHPLAGIAAAFAGVSGGFAANLLLSPTDVIIAGLTQEAARLINPAYTVTPMANYFFLGASVFLITAVATIVTERI
;
A
#
# COMPACT_ATOMS: atom_id res chain seq x y z
N ALA A 1 12.20 9.77 32.89
CA ALA A 1 11.99 11.19 32.59
C ALA A 1 11.70 11.34 31.10
N ASN A 2 10.87 12.30 30.68
CA ASN A 2 10.62 12.55 29.27
C ASN A 2 11.95 12.98 28.61
N PRO A 3 12.40 12.33 27.51
CA PRO A 3 13.72 12.57 26.94
C PRO A 3 13.89 13.95 26.28
N VAL A 4 12.79 14.65 26.00
CA VAL A 4 12.80 15.99 25.38
C VAL A 4 12.62 17.11 26.42
N THR A 5 11.74 16.90 27.41
CA THR A 5 11.40 17.95 28.39
C THR A 5 12.07 17.75 29.76
N HIS A 6 12.76 16.63 29.98
CA HIS A 6 13.38 16.21 31.24
C HIS A 6 12.45 16.16 32.46
N LYS A 7 11.13 16.35 32.27
CA LYS A 7 10.12 16.26 33.33
C LYS A 7 9.89 14.80 33.76
N VAL A 8 9.48 14.62 35.01
CA VAL A 8 9.05 13.31 35.52
C VAL A 8 7.77 12.90 34.80
N VAL A 9 7.75 11.68 34.26
CA VAL A 9 6.56 11.10 33.61
C VAL A 9 5.87 10.22 34.63
N THR A 10 4.61 10.53 34.94
CA THR A 10 3.79 9.75 35.87
C THR A 10 2.90 8.77 35.11
N VAL A 11 2.64 7.61 35.69
CA VAL A 11 1.72 6.61 35.13
C VAL A 11 0.29 7.00 35.50
N THR A 12 -0.60 7.06 34.50
CA THR A 12 -2.02 7.37 34.70
C THR A 12 -2.88 6.12 34.57
N ASN A 13 -3.65 5.79 35.61
CA ASN A 13 -4.59 4.66 35.59
C ASN A 13 -5.92 5.08 34.93
N LEU A 14 -6.26 4.47 33.80
CA LEU A 14 -7.50 4.74 33.07
C LEU A 14 -8.76 4.16 33.74
N LEU A 15 -8.62 3.21 34.67
CA LEU A 15 -9.75 2.63 35.43
C LEU A 15 -10.12 3.44 36.68
N SER A 16 -9.41 4.52 36.97
CA SER A 16 -9.79 5.46 38.03
C SER A 16 -11.05 6.24 37.63
N ALA A 17 -11.74 6.89 38.59
CA ALA A 17 -12.91 7.72 38.28
C ALA A 17 -12.60 8.81 37.24
N GLU A 18 -11.46 9.49 37.39
CA GLU A 18 -10.96 10.49 36.44
C GLU A 18 -10.58 9.86 35.08
N GLY A 19 -9.96 8.68 35.09
CA GLY A 19 -9.60 7.93 33.89
C GLY A 19 -10.83 7.48 33.09
N LEU A 20 -11.88 7.03 33.77
CA LEU A 20 -13.14 6.61 33.16
C LEU A 20 -13.87 7.80 32.55
N GLN A 21 -13.90 8.94 33.24
CA GLN A 21 -14.43 10.20 32.71
C GLN A 21 -13.66 10.63 31.45
N ARG A 22 -12.32 10.57 31.48
CA ARG A 22 -11.49 10.89 30.32
C ARG A 22 -11.73 9.93 29.16
N LEU A 23 -11.93 8.64 29.44
CA LEU A 23 -12.22 7.64 28.41
C LEU A 23 -13.55 7.96 27.74
N ILE A 24 -14.64 8.07 28.51
CA ILE A 24 -16.00 8.31 28.00
C ILE A 24 -16.08 9.62 27.22
N LEU A 25 -15.55 10.72 27.77
CA LEU A 25 -15.56 12.03 27.10
C LEU A 25 -14.60 12.08 25.90
N GLY A 26 -13.54 11.26 25.93
CA GLY A 26 -12.49 11.24 24.90
C GLY A 26 -12.78 10.35 23.71
N VAL A 27 -13.69 9.36 23.78
CA VAL A 27 -13.91 8.38 22.69
C VAL A 27 -14.19 9.08 21.35
N LEU A 28 -15.22 9.91 21.29
CA LEU A 28 -15.66 10.53 20.05
C LEU A 28 -14.66 11.58 19.53
N PRO A 29 -14.16 12.53 20.35
CA PRO A 29 -13.17 13.51 19.89
C PRO A 29 -11.87 12.85 19.41
N ASN A 30 -11.39 11.81 20.08
CA ASN A 30 -10.17 11.12 19.67
C ASN A 30 -10.38 10.37 18.35
N PHE A 31 -11.55 9.77 18.15
CA PHE A 31 -11.87 9.05 16.91
C PHE A 31 -11.99 9.99 15.70
N ILE A 32 -12.75 11.08 15.82
CA ILE A 32 -12.97 12.01 14.70
C ILE A 32 -11.70 12.82 14.36
N ASN A 33 -10.91 13.20 15.37
CA ASN A 33 -9.68 13.96 15.16
C ASN A 33 -8.45 13.09 14.87
N PHE A 34 -8.62 11.77 14.74
CA PHE A 34 -7.54 10.88 14.40
C PHE A 34 -6.99 11.23 13.01
N ALA A 35 -5.70 11.57 12.90
CA ALA A 35 -5.12 12.16 11.69
C ALA A 35 -5.32 11.32 10.41
N ALA A 36 -5.36 9.99 10.54
CA ALA A 36 -5.57 9.11 9.40
C ALA A 36 -7.05 9.05 8.94
N LEU A 37 -8.03 9.32 9.82
CA LEU A 37 -9.43 9.00 9.55
C LEU A 37 -9.97 9.76 8.31
N GLY A 38 -9.89 11.09 8.33
CA GLY A 38 -10.47 11.91 7.26
C GLY A 38 -9.76 11.71 5.92
N SER A 39 -8.43 11.63 5.93
CA SER A 39 -7.61 11.47 4.73
C SER A 39 -7.84 10.12 4.06
N VAL A 40 -7.94 9.04 4.84
CA VAL A 40 -8.19 7.69 4.33
C VAL A 40 -9.58 7.55 3.73
N LEU A 41 -10.62 8.10 4.38
CA LEU A 41 -11.99 8.05 3.85
C LEU A 41 -12.10 8.73 2.48
N VAL A 42 -11.47 9.91 2.32
CA VAL A 42 -11.45 10.62 1.03
C VAL A 42 -10.67 9.83 -0.03
N SER A 43 -9.53 9.24 0.32
CA SER A 43 -8.76 8.41 -0.60
C SER A 43 -9.52 7.16 -1.06
N ILE A 44 -10.24 6.48 -0.15
CA ILE A 44 -11.03 5.29 -0.49
C ILE A 44 -12.19 5.67 -1.42
N LEU A 45 -12.86 6.81 -1.22
CA LEU A 45 -13.93 7.25 -2.12
C LEU A 45 -13.45 7.37 -3.58
N GLY A 46 -12.28 7.99 -3.80
CA GLY A 46 -11.69 8.09 -5.13
C GLY A 46 -11.31 6.73 -5.72
N LEU A 47 -10.70 5.87 -4.90
CA LEU A 47 -10.34 4.51 -5.31
C LEU A 47 -11.57 3.68 -5.70
N SER A 48 -12.62 3.70 -4.87
CA SER A 48 -13.87 2.96 -5.12
C SER A 48 -14.53 3.38 -6.43
N ILE A 49 -14.51 4.66 -6.80
CA ILE A 49 -15.03 5.11 -8.10
C ILE A 49 -14.17 4.56 -9.25
N ALA A 50 -12.85 4.61 -9.13
CA ALA A 50 -11.94 4.09 -10.15
C ALA A 50 -12.06 2.55 -10.31
N GLU A 51 -12.30 1.85 -9.21
CA GLU A 51 -12.49 0.40 -9.19
C GLU A 51 -13.86 0.01 -9.76
N HIS A 52 -14.95 0.57 -9.25
CA HIS A 52 -16.32 0.21 -9.68
C HIS A 52 -16.63 0.67 -11.11
N SER A 53 -15.97 1.71 -11.63
CA SER A 53 -16.06 2.07 -13.05
C SER A 53 -15.34 1.08 -13.98
N GLY A 54 -14.54 0.15 -13.42
CA GLY A 54 -13.74 -0.81 -14.17
C GLY A 54 -12.47 -0.21 -14.80
N LEU A 55 -12.16 1.07 -14.53
CA LEU A 55 -11.00 1.77 -15.08
C LEU A 55 -9.70 1.04 -14.75
N LEU A 56 -9.52 0.66 -13.49
CA LEU A 56 -8.31 -0.01 -13.02
C LEU A 56 -8.10 -1.38 -13.68
N GLY A 57 -9.17 -2.17 -13.77
CA GLY A 57 -9.14 -3.45 -14.49
C GLY A 57 -8.89 -3.28 -16.00
N ALA A 58 -9.42 -2.22 -16.62
CA ALA A 58 -9.19 -1.92 -18.02
C ALA A 58 -7.73 -1.53 -18.30
N ILE A 59 -7.13 -0.69 -17.44
CA ILE A 59 -5.70 -0.31 -17.54
C ILE A 59 -4.81 -1.54 -17.40
N LEU A 60 -5.06 -2.40 -16.40
CA LEU A 60 -4.29 -3.64 -16.23
C LEU A 60 -4.39 -4.53 -17.48
N ARG A 61 -5.61 -4.72 -18.02
CA ARG A 61 -5.81 -5.48 -19.27
C ARG A 61 -5.04 -4.88 -20.43
N LEU A 62 -5.06 -3.55 -20.58
CA LEU A 62 -4.39 -2.83 -21.65
C LEU A 62 -2.86 -2.99 -21.58
N ILE A 63 -2.26 -2.75 -20.41
CA ILE A 63 -0.80 -2.89 -20.19
C ILE A 63 -0.36 -4.29 -20.58
N VAL A 64 -1.10 -5.28 -20.11
CA VAL A 64 -0.78 -6.68 -20.30
C VAL A 64 -0.97 -7.12 -21.76
N HIS A 65 -2.00 -6.66 -22.46
CA HIS A 65 -2.21 -6.99 -23.89
C HIS A 65 -1.24 -6.25 -24.83
N ALA A 66 -0.83 -5.04 -24.48
CA ALA A 66 0.14 -4.25 -25.26
C ALA A 66 1.58 -4.75 -25.10
N THR A 67 1.81 -5.75 -24.25
CA THR A 67 3.14 -6.20 -23.85
C THR A 67 3.82 -7.05 -24.94
N PRO A 68 5.04 -6.69 -25.39
CA PRO A 68 5.81 -7.52 -26.31
C PRO A 68 6.35 -8.78 -25.62
N ARG A 69 6.41 -9.89 -26.37
CA ARG A 69 6.81 -11.23 -25.88
C ARG A 69 8.11 -11.26 -25.06
N ARG A 70 9.09 -10.41 -25.40
CA ARG A 70 10.40 -10.36 -24.72
C ARG A 70 10.33 -9.71 -23.34
N LEU A 71 9.38 -8.80 -23.09
CA LEU A 71 9.24 -8.07 -21.83
C LEU A 71 8.07 -8.57 -20.98
N LEU A 72 7.51 -9.72 -21.35
CA LEU A 72 6.28 -10.24 -20.76
C LEU A 72 6.42 -10.44 -19.24
N THR A 73 7.50 -11.09 -18.81
CA THR A 73 7.78 -11.27 -17.38
C THR A 73 7.91 -9.94 -16.64
N LEU A 74 8.68 -9.01 -17.21
CA LEU A 74 8.95 -7.70 -16.61
C LEU A 74 7.67 -6.88 -16.43
N ILE A 75 6.83 -6.83 -17.48
CA ILE A 75 5.61 -6.04 -17.43
C ILE A 75 4.54 -6.70 -16.55
N VAL A 76 4.48 -8.04 -16.50
CA VAL A 76 3.58 -8.75 -15.56
C VAL A 76 3.96 -8.45 -14.11
N VAL A 77 5.25 -8.54 -13.77
CA VAL A 77 5.73 -8.22 -12.43
C VAL A 77 5.47 -6.75 -12.12
N PHE A 78 5.81 -5.84 -13.03
CA PHE A 78 5.59 -4.40 -12.86
C PHE A 78 4.11 -4.06 -12.68
N ALA A 79 3.23 -4.59 -13.53
CA ALA A 79 1.78 -4.45 -13.39
C ALA A 79 1.29 -5.03 -12.06
N GLY A 80 1.92 -6.11 -11.57
CA GLY A 80 1.67 -6.69 -10.26
C GLY A 80 2.01 -5.73 -9.13
N THR A 81 3.22 -5.15 -9.14
CA THR A 81 3.63 -4.19 -8.11
C THR A 81 2.69 -2.97 -8.07
N MET A 82 2.30 -2.45 -9.24
CA MET A 82 1.38 -1.32 -9.34
C MET A 82 -0.10 -1.65 -9.03
N SER A 83 -0.48 -2.93 -9.05
CA SER A 83 -1.88 -3.33 -8.86
C SER A 83 -2.41 -3.11 -7.44
N HIS A 84 -1.53 -3.02 -6.45
CA HIS A 84 -1.92 -2.68 -5.07
C HIS A 84 -2.61 -1.31 -4.98
N THR A 85 -2.20 -0.34 -5.81
CA THR A 85 -2.87 0.97 -5.87
C THR A 85 -4.32 0.85 -6.34
N ALA A 86 -4.62 -0.22 -7.08
CA ALA A 86 -5.94 -0.55 -7.59
C ALA A 86 -6.77 -1.44 -6.64
N GLY A 87 -6.32 -1.67 -5.40
CA GLY A 87 -6.97 -2.56 -4.45
C GLY A 87 -6.67 -4.05 -4.71
N ASP A 88 -7.62 -4.92 -4.38
CA ASP A 88 -7.44 -6.38 -4.46
C ASP A 88 -7.57 -6.94 -5.89
N ILE A 89 -7.81 -6.07 -6.88
CA ILE A 89 -7.97 -6.41 -8.30
C ILE A 89 -6.74 -7.17 -8.85
N GLY A 90 -5.55 -6.86 -8.35
CA GLY A 90 -4.31 -7.53 -8.74
C GLY A 90 -4.38 -9.05 -8.54
N TYR A 91 -4.91 -9.50 -7.41
CA TYR A 91 -5.03 -10.94 -7.11
C TYR A 91 -6.06 -11.64 -8.00
N VAL A 92 -7.17 -10.95 -8.30
CA VAL A 92 -8.30 -11.53 -9.03
C VAL A 92 -8.05 -11.57 -10.54
N LEU A 93 -7.50 -10.49 -11.12
CA LEU A 93 -7.33 -10.37 -12.57
C LEU A 93 -5.93 -10.75 -13.03
N LEU A 94 -4.87 -10.31 -12.36
CA LEU A 94 -3.53 -10.39 -12.92
C LEU A 94 -2.98 -11.81 -12.92
N LEU A 95 -3.23 -12.61 -11.88
CA LEU A 95 -2.79 -14.00 -11.79
C LEU A 95 -3.30 -14.86 -12.95
N PRO A 96 -4.64 -14.98 -13.18
CA PRO A 96 -5.15 -15.80 -14.27
C PRO A 96 -4.78 -15.25 -15.65
N MET A 97 -4.75 -13.92 -15.82
CA MET A 97 -4.32 -13.30 -17.08
C MET A 97 -2.86 -13.62 -17.40
N SER A 98 -1.98 -13.57 -16.40
CA SER A 98 -0.56 -13.89 -16.57
C SER A 98 -0.36 -15.35 -16.90
N ALA A 99 -1.10 -16.26 -16.27
CA ALA A 99 -1.09 -17.68 -16.62
C ALA A 99 -1.45 -17.92 -18.09
N ALA A 100 -2.56 -17.30 -18.55
CA ALA A 100 -3.02 -17.42 -19.93
C ALA A 100 -2.01 -16.87 -20.93
N LEU A 101 -1.37 -15.74 -20.64
CA LEU A 101 -0.41 -15.11 -21.56
C LEU A 101 0.91 -15.84 -21.64
N PHE A 102 1.40 -16.40 -20.53
CA PHE A 102 2.56 -17.27 -20.59
C PHE A 102 2.25 -18.47 -21.50
N LEU A 103 1.05 -19.06 -21.37
CA LEU A 103 0.62 -20.18 -22.22
C LEU A 103 0.54 -19.79 -23.72
N THR A 104 -0.01 -18.62 -24.08
CA THR A 104 -0.11 -18.19 -25.49
C THR A 104 1.24 -17.91 -26.15
N VAL A 105 2.26 -17.59 -25.35
CA VAL A 105 3.64 -17.33 -25.82
C VAL A 105 4.52 -18.59 -25.71
N GLY A 106 3.94 -19.74 -25.34
CA GLY A 106 4.65 -21.03 -25.24
C GLY A 106 5.51 -21.18 -23.99
N ARG A 107 5.32 -20.34 -22.97
CA ARG A 107 5.96 -20.42 -21.66
C ARG A 107 5.06 -21.15 -20.65
N HIS A 108 5.65 -21.71 -19.60
CA HIS A 108 4.91 -22.46 -18.60
C HIS A 108 3.94 -21.55 -17.81
N PRO A 109 2.64 -21.86 -17.71
CA PRO A 109 1.66 -20.99 -17.06
C PRO A 109 1.92 -20.77 -15.56
N LEU A 110 2.48 -21.76 -14.85
CA LEU A 110 2.89 -21.59 -13.45
C LEU A 110 3.96 -20.52 -13.27
N ALA A 111 4.88 -20.35 -14.23
CA ALA A 111 5.88 -19.28 -14.17
C ALA A 111 5.19 -17.90 -14.27
N GLY A 112 4.14 -17.78 -15.08
CA GLY A 112 3.33 -16.57 -15.17
C GLY A 112 2.57 -16.27 -13.88
N ILE A 113 2.00 -17.29 -13.23
CA ILE A 113 1.35 -17.14 -11.92
C ILE A 113 2.37 -16.72 -10.86
N ALA A 114 3.53 -17.37 -10.82
CA ALA A 114 4.59 -17.04 -9.87
C ALA A 114 5.10 -15.60 -10.07
N ALA A 115 5.30 -15.17 -11.33
CA ALA A 115 5.70 -13.81 -11.67
C ALA A 115 4.68 -12.78 -11.19
N ALA A 116 3.40 -13.00 -11.52
CA ALA A 116 2.32 -12.12 -11.08
C ALA A 116 2.21 -12.08 -9.56
N PHE A 117 2.25 -13.23 -8.90
CA PHE A 117 2.16 -13.31 -7.43
C PHE A 117 3.35 -12.62 -6.75
N ALA A 118 4.57 -12.80 -7.25
CA ALA A 118 5.75 -12.09 -6.75
C ALA A 118 5.61 -10.57 -6.91
N GLY A 119 5.04 -10.11 -8.03
CA GLY A 119 4.74 -8.69 -8.25
C GLY A 119 3.66 -8.14 -7.31
N VAL A 120 2.51 -8.81 -7.21
CA VAL A 120 1.36 -8.35 -6.41
C VAL A 120 1.66 -8.41 -4.91
N SER A 121 2.17 -9.55 -4.42
CA SER A 121 2.41 -9.75 -3.00
C SER A 121 3.73 -9.14 -2.55
N GLY A 122 4.82 -9.42 -3.27
CA GLY A 122 6.16 -8.89 -2.95
C GLY A 122 6.27 -7.39 -3.19
N GLY A 123 5.48 -6.83 -4.11
CA GLY A 123 5.43 -5.41 -4.44
C GLY A 123 4.44 -4.57 -3.65
N PHE A 124 3.67 -5.15 -2.71
CA PHE A 124 2.54 -4.47 -2.05
C PHE A 124 2.88 -3.10 -1.43
N ALA A 125 4.08 -2.95 -0.88
CA ALA A 125 4.50 -1.67 -0.29
C ALA A 125 5.00 -0.67 -1.35
N ALA A 126 5.53 -1.14 -2.47
CA ALA A 126 6.19 -0.30 -3.45
C ALA A 126 5.17 0.23 -4.47
N ASN A 127 5.13 1.55 -4.64
CA ASN A 127 4.21 2.20 -5.56
C ASN A 127 4.86 3.41 -6.24
N LEU A 128 4.39 3.73 -7.45
CA LEU A 128 4.70 4.99 -8.14
C LEU A 128 3.61 6.04 -7.93
N LEU A 129 2.44 5.61 -7.45
CA LEU A 129 1.27 6.43 -7.19
C LEU A 129 0.90 6.29 -5.71
N LEU A 130 0.51 7.41 -5.10
CA LEU A 130 0.01 7.38 -3.73
C LEU A 130 -1.22 6.48 -3.62
N SER A 131 -1.19 5.62 -2.62
CA SER A 131 -2.24 4.67 -2.29
C SER A 131 -2.88 5.02 -0.93
N PRO A 132 -4.07 4.49 -0.63
CA PRO A 132 -4.65 4.61 0.71
C PRO A 132 -3.73 4.06 1.82
N THR A 133 -2.90 3.06 1.51
CA THR A 133 -1.94 2.49 2.45
C THR A 133 -0.90 3.53 2.90
N ASP A 134 -0.42 4.37 1.99
CA ASP A 134 0.54 5.44 2.32
C ASP A 134 -0.08 6.46 3.28
N VAL A 135 -1.36 6.79 3.05
CA VAL A 135 -2.12 7.72 3.89
C VAL A 135 -2.34 7.15 5.29
N ILE A 136 -2.70 5.85 5.39
CA ILE A 136 -2.88 5.16 6.67
C ILE A 136 -1.57 5.14 7.46
N ILE A 137 -0.47 4.69 6.83
CA ILE A 137 0.82 4.56 7.50
C ILE A 137 1.35 5.93 7.93
N ALA A 138 1.22 6.96 7.09
CA ALA A 138 1.60 8.32 7.45
C ALA A 138 0.80 8.84 8.65
N GLY A 139 -0.53 8.66 8.65
CA GLY A 139 -1.38 9.08 9.76
C GLY A 139 -1.05 8.36 11.08
N LEU A 140 -0.83 7.04 11.04
CA LEU A 140 -0.40 6.27 12.22
C LEU A 140 0.95 6.74 12.74
N THR A 141 1.91 6.96 11.84
CA THR A 141 3.25 7.44 12.19
C THR A 141 3.19 8.84 12.79
N GLN A 142 2.31 9.71 12.29
CA GLN A 142 2.10 11.04 12.84
C GLN A 142 1.57 10.99 14.28
N GLU A 143 0.57 10.16 14.54
CA GLU A 143 0.01 10.01 15.89
C GLU A 143 1.01 9.41 16.87
N ALA A 144 1.82 8.45 16.43
CA ALA A 144 2.93 7.92 17.22
C ALA A 144 3.99 8.99 17.51
N ALA A 145 4.37 9.80 16.51
CA ALA A 145 5.36 10.87 16.69
C ALA A 145 4.87 11.98 17.64
N ARG A 146 3.57 12.27 17.63
CA ARG A 146 2.93 13.26 18.50
C ARG A 146 2.95 12.89 19.98
N LEU A 147 3.20 11.63 20.33
CA LEU A 147 3.48 11.21 21.71
C LEU A 147 4.75 11.89 22.27
N ILE A 148 5.71 12.24 21.41
CA ILE A 148 6.98 12.87 21.77
C ILE A 148 6.97 14.36 21.39
N ASN A 149 6.59 14.67 20.15
CA ASN A 149 6.55 16.04 19.63
C ASN A 149 5.15 16.36 19.05
N PRO A 150 4.30 17.11 19.77
CA PRO A 150 2.93 17.43 19.35
C PRO A 150 2.81 18.17 18.02
N ALA A 151 3.85 18.90 17.60
CA ALA A 151 3.85 19.67 16.35
C ALA A 151 4.32 18.85 15.14
N TYR A 152 4.69 17.57 15.32
CA TYR A 152 5.18 16.74 14.23
C TYR A 152 4.07 16.37 13.24
N THR A 153 4.36 16.52 11.95
CA THR A 153 3.44 16.23 10.84
C THR A 153 4.11 15.28 9.86
N VAL A 154 3.42 14.21 9.48
CA VAL A 154 3.92 13.23 8.51
C VAL A 154 3.04 13.30 7.27
N THR A 155 3.63 13.71 6.15
CA THR A 155 2.91 13.75 4.86
C THR A 155 2.81 12.35 4.27
N PRO A 156 1.73 12.00 3.54
CA PRO A 156 1.66 10.74 2.79
C PRO A 156 2.81 10.54 1.79
N MET A 157 3.40 11.63 1.29
CA MET A 157 4.56 11.62 0.40
C MET A 157 5.90 11.30 1.09
N ALA A 158 5.93 11.13 2.42
CA ALA A 158 7.18 10.99 3.17
C ALA A 158 8.06 9.82 2.67
N ASN A 159 7.43 8.73 2.22
CA ASN A 159 8.14 7.56 1.70
C ASN A 159 8.13 7.48 0.16
N TYR A 160 7.61 8.49 -0.55
CA TYR A 160 7.34 8.41 -1.99
C TYR A 160 8.58 8.03 -2.81
N PHE A 161 9.72 8.69 -2.57
CA PHE A 161 10.96 8.40 -3.31
C PHE A 161 11.50 6.99 -3.02
N PHE A 162 11.38 6.53 -1.77
CA PHE A 162 11.84 5.20 -1.37
C PHE A 162 10.97 4.11 -2.00
N LEU A 163 9.64 4.27 -1.94
CA LEU A 163 8.70 3.32 -2.52
C LEU A 163 8.78 3.32 -4.04
N GLY A 164 8.91 4.49 -4.67
CA GLY A 164 9.09 4.62 -6.11
C GLY A 164 10.37 3.95 -6.61
N ALA A 165 11.49 4.10 -5.90
CA ALA A 165 12.73 3.37 -6.21
C ALA A 165 12.57 1.86 -6.00
N SER A 166 11.84 1.46 -4.95
CA SER A 166 11.58 0.05 -4.62
C SER A 166 10.79 -0.67 -5.70
N VAL A 167 9.90 0.02 -6.44
CA VAL A 167 9.16 -0.58 -7.58
C VAL A 167 10.13 -1.14 -8.61
N PHE A 168 11.14 -0.35 -9.02
CA PHE A 168 12.12 -0.79 -10.01
C PHE A 168 12.99 -1.93 -9.49
N LEU A 169 13.38 -1.86 -8.23
CA LEU A 169 14.18 -2.91 -7.58
C LEU A 169 13.42 -4.24 -7.50
N ILE A 170 12.20 -4.23 -6.98
CA ILE A 170 11.35 -5.43 -6.86
C ILE A 170 11.04 -5.98 -8.25
N THR A 171 10.70 -5.12 -9.20
CA THR A 171 10.44 -5.53 -10.59
C THR A 171 11.66 -6.22 -11.19
N ALA A 172 12.86 -5.64 -11.03
CA ALA A 172 14.09 -6.23 -11.55
C ALA A 172 14.39 -7.59 -10.89
N VAL A 173 14.34 -7.67 -9.55
CA VAL A 173 14.65 -8.91 -8.82
C VAL A 173 13.65 -10.01 -9.18
N ALA A 174 12.35 -9.75 -9.11
CA ALA A 174 11.33 -10.75 -9.41
C ALA A 174 11.37 -11.19 -10.89
N THR A 175 11.71 -10.29 -11.81
CA THR A 175 11.94 -10.65 -13.22
C THR A 175 13.14 -11.58 -13.36
N ILE A 176 14.29 -11.25 -12.76
CA ILE A 176 15.50 -12.08 -12.82
C ILE A 176 15.26 -13.47 -12.22
N VAL A 177 14.57 -13.54 -11.08
CA VAL A 177 14.24 -14.81 -10.44
C VAL A 177 13.32 -15.65 -11.34
N THR A 178 12.29 -15.04 -11.93
CA THR A 178 11.36 -15.75 -12.81
C THR A 178 12.02 -16.23 -14.11
N GLU A 179 12.96 -15.48 -14.68
CA GLU A 179 13.64 -15.89 -15.92
C GLU A 179 14.75 -16.94 -15.69
N ARG A 180 15.22 -17.11 -14.45
CA ARG A 180 16.25 -18.09 -14.09
C ARG A 180 15.70 -19.41 -13.56
N ILE A 181 14.39 -19.53 -13.32
CA ILE A 181 13.68 -20.74 -12.90
C ILE A 181 13.01 -21.37 -14.13
#